data_AF-A0A959E3G1-F1
#
_entry.id   AF-A0A959E3G1-F1
#
_cell.length_a   1.000
_cell.length_b   1.000
_cell.length_c   1.000
_cell.angle_alpha   90.00
_cell.angle_beta   90.00
_cell.angle_gamma   90.00
#
_symmetry.space_group_name_H-M   'P 1'
#
loop_
_entity.id
_entity.type
_entity.pdbx_description
1 polymer ?
#
loop_
_entity_poly.entity_id
_entity_poly.type
_entity_poly.pdbx_seq_one_letter_code
_entity_poly.pdbx_strand_id
1 'polypeptide(L)'
;MGLPAADKWNSIGFDFQQNFKISIMTKHIIVILFLLMVLNQVKAQDFEQIVIGTKHSLRSDILNEDREYWISLPDSYNNKESSYKRYPLLIVLDGNLHFKPIAGMVNYMSSDVYRSWKIPEMIVVAIQNVDRRRDYTPDKIMTVRENNTGGGDRFLSFLEDELVPELDQQYRTTPYRILFGHSLGGLLATHAYMKEKT
;
A
#
# COMPACT_ATOMS: atom_id res chain seq x y z
N MET A 1 18.42 94.93 3.55
CA MET A 1 17.23 94.11 3.28
C MET A 1 17.69 92.83 2.59
N GLY A 2 17.82 91.73 3.34
CA GLY A 2 18.14 90.40 2.79
C GLY A 2 17.05 89.43 3.24
N LEU A 3 16.35 88.82 2.29
CA LEU A 3 15.19 87.95 2.52
C LEU A 3 15.64 86.57 3.06
N PRO A 4 15.12 86.08 4.21
CA PRO A 4 15.23 84.67 4.57
C PRO A 4 13.96 83.94 4.11
N ALA A 5 13.77 83.84 2.79
CA ALA A 5 12.65 83.07 2.23
C ALA A 5 13.04 81.64 1.85
N ALA A 6 14.33 81.29 1.76
CA ALA A 6 14.77 80.01 1.23
C ALA A 6 14.62 78.82 2.21
N ASP A 7 14.76 79.02 3.52
CA ASP A 7 14.85 77.90 4.47
C ASP A 7 13.51 77.24 4.81
N LYS A 8 12.39 77.98 4.73
CA LYS A 8 11.05 77.43 4.99
C LYS A 8 10.53 76.52 3.87
N TRP A 9 10.97 76.71 2.63
CA TRP A 9 10.57 75.82 1.52
C TRP A 9 11.35 74.50 1.54
N ASN A 10 12.60 74.52 2.02
CA ASN A 10 13.43 73.32 2.13
C ASN A 10 12.93 72.35 3.21
N SER A 11 12.42 72.84 4.34
CA SER A 11 11.89 71.98 5.42
C SER A 11 10.57 71.30 5.02
N ILE A 12 9.67 72.01 4.33
CA ILE A 12 8.40 71.46 3.84
C ILE A 12 8.65 70.39 2.76
N GLY A 13 9.61 70.62 1.85
CA GLY A 13 10.01 69.64 0.83
C GLY A 13 10.65 68.38 1.41
N PHE A 14 11.45 68.52 2.48
CA PHE A 14 12.07 67.38 3.19
C PHE A 14 11.02 66.53 3.91
N ASP A 15 10.06 67.15 4.58
CA ASP A 15 8.98 66.47 5.30
C ASP A 15 8.01 65.77 4.33
N PHE A 16 7.71 66.39 3.18
CA PHE A 16 6.93 65.76 2.11
C PHE A 16 7.64 64.52 1.52
N GLN A 17 8.95 64.61 1.27
CA GLN A 17 9.75 63.48 0.78
C GLN A 17 9.85 62.34 1.80
N GLN A 18 9.96 62.65 3.09
CA GLN A 18 9.93 61.64 4.16
C GLN A 18 8.57 60.96 4.26
N ASN A 19 7.49 61.72 4.32
CA ASN A 19 6.14 61.18 4.40
C ASN A 19 5.76 60.35 3.16
N PHE A 20 6.26 60.74 1.98
CA PHE A 20 6.11 59.96 0.74
C PHE A 20 6.87 58.63 0.79
N LYS A 21 8.12 58.63 1.29
CA LYS A 21 8.91 57.40 1.50
C LYS A 21 8.28 56.46 2.53
N ILE A 22 7.78 57.00 3.64
CA ILE A 22 7.07 56.24 4.68
C ILE A 22 5.80 55.61 4.09
N SER A 23 5.01 56.36 3.33
CA SER A 23 3.81 55.85 2.64
C SER A 23 4.11 54.69 1.69
N ILE A 24 5.21 54.79 0.91
CA ILE A 24 5.68 53.70 0.04
C ILE A 24 6.10 52.50 0.89
N MET A 25 6.89 52.69 1.94
CA MET A 25 7.37 51.61 2.80
C MET A 25 6.23 50.86 3.50
N THR A 26 5.21 51.58 3.98
CA THR A 26 4.00 50.99 4.59
C THR A 26 3.20 50.17 3.59
N LYS A 27 3.07 50.60 2.33
CA LYS A 27 2.42 49.80 1.28
C LYS A 27 3.16 48.50 0.99
N HIS A 28 4.50 48.53 0.97
CA HIS A 28 5.31 47.32 0.78
C HIS A 28 5.15 46.36 1.96
N ILE A 29 5.11 46.86 3.20
CA ILE A 29 4.85 46.05 4.40
C ILE A 29 3.46 45.40 4.34
N ILE A 30 2.42 46.14 3.93
CA ILE A 30 1.07 45.58 3.77
C ILE A 30 1.04 44.49 2.70
N VAL A 31 1.71 44.69 1.56
CA VAL A 31 1.81 43.69 0.49
C VAL A 31 2.56 42.44 0.97
N ILE A 32 3.65 42.60 1.72
CA ILE A 32 4.41 41.48 2.30
C ILE A 32 3.56 40.72 3.32
N LEU A 33 2.85 41.43 4.21
CA LEU A 33 1.94 40.82 5.18
C LEU A 33 0.81 40.06 4.48
N PHE A 34 0.25 40.62 3.40
CA PHE A 34 -0.76 39.94 2.59
C PHE A 34 -0.19 38.69 1.91
N LEU A 35 1.04 38.75 1.37
CA LEU A 35 1.72 37.59 0.79
C LEU A 35 1.98 36.48 1.82
N LEU A 36 2.43 36.85 3.03
CA LEU A 36 2.66 35.92 4.13
C LEU A 36 1.37 35.25 4.61
N MET A 37 0.23 35.96 4.52
CA MET A 37 -1.08 35.42 4.88
C MET A 37 -1.59 34.40 3.85
N VAL A 38 -1.30 34.61 2.56
CA VAL A 38 -1.67 33.68 1.47
C VAL A 38 -0.85 32.39 1.50
N LEU A 39 0.43 32.44 1.93
CA LEU A 39 1.30 31.25 2.03
C LEU A 39 0.85 30.22 3.08
N ASN A 40 0.00 30.60 4.04
CA ASN A 40 -0.46 29.71 5.12
C ASN A 40 -1.77 28.94 4.80
N GLN A 41 -2.33 29.09 3.60
CA GLN A 41 -3.63 28.49 3.22
C GLN A 41 -3.54 27.23 2.35
N VAL A 42 -2.35 26.65 2.16
CA VAL A 42 -2.24 25.34 1.48
C VAL A 42 -2.53 24.23 2.48
N LYS A 43 -3.81 24.07 2.85
CA LYS A 43 -4.28 22.79 3.34
C LYS A 43 -4.52 21.91 2.13
N ALA A 44 -3.67 20.90 1.95
CA ALA A 44 -3.99 19.79 1.07
C ALA A 44 -5.37 19.24 1.49
N GLN A 45 -6.18 18.84 0.51
CA GLN A 45 -7.40 18.09 0.82
C GLN A 45 -6.95 16.72 1.30
N ASP A 46 -7.00 16.48 2.61
CA ASP A 46 -6.81 15.17 3.20
C ASP A 46 -8.01 14.30 2.80
N PHE A 47 -7.87 13.57 1.70
CA PHE A 47 -8.82 12.52 1.33
C PHE A 47 -8.50 11.28 2.14
N GLU A 48 -9.44 10.81 2.95
CA GLU A 48 -9.33 9.49 3.57
C GLU A 48 -9.37 8.41 2.48
N GLN A 49 -8.30 7.61 2.41
CA GLN A 49 -8.20 6.52 1.45
C GLN A 49 -8.88 5.25 1.97
N ILE A 50 -9.69 4.61 1.13
CA ILE A 50 -10.19 3.26 1.40
C ILE A 50 -9.08 2.26 1.02
N VAL A 51 -8.29 1.86 2.02
CA VAL A 51 -7.17 0.93 1.84
C VAL A 51 -7.66 -0.51 2.06
N ILE A 52 -7.68 -1.30 0.99
CA ILE A 52 -8.06 -2.72 1.04
C ILE A 52 -6.88 -3.66 1.35
N GLY A 53 -5.65 -3.13 1.30
CA GLY A 53 -4.44 -3.90 1.57
C GLY A 53 -3.15 -3.18 1.23
N THR A 54 -2.04 -3.89 1.40
CA THR A 54 -0.66 -3.40 1.25
C THR A 54 0.11 -4.27 0.27
N LYS A 55 1.08 -3.68 -0.45
CA LYS A 55 1.96 -4.38 -1.38
C LYS A 55 3.33 -4.62 -0.73
N HIS A 56 3.86 -5.82 -0.90
CA HIS A 56 5.15 -6.28 -0.38
C HIS A 56 5.92 -7.02 -1.46
N SER A 57 7.22 -7.20 -1.25
CA SER A 57 8.09 -7.97 -2.14
C SER A 57 9.08 -8.79 -1.33
N LEU A 58 9.32 -10.03 -1.75
CA LEU A 58 10.29 -10.95 -1.17
C LEU A 58 11.25 -11.42 -2.27
N ARG A 59 12.55 -11.29 -2.05
CA ARG A 59 13.56 -11.93 -2.92
C ARG A 59 13.54 -13.43 -2.62
N SER A 60 13.21 -14.24 -3.61
CA SER A 60 13.22 -15.70 -3.48
C SER A 60 14.56 -16.27 -3.97
N ASP A 61 15.24 -17.03 -3.11
CA ASP A 61 16.45 -17.77 -3.48
C ASP A 61 16.06 -19.04 -4.26
N ILE A 62 14.96 -19.70 -3.89
CA ILE A 62 14.43 -20.89 -4.58
C ILE A 62 14.05 -20.57 -6.03
N LEU A 63 13.47 -19.42 -6.29
CA LEU A 63 13.03 -19.00 -7.63
C LEU A 63 14.04 -18.09 -8.33
N ASN A 64 15.02 -17.58 -7.59
CA ASN A 64 16.04 -16.64 -8.05
C ASN A 64 15.46 -15.36 -8.68
N GLU A 65 14.36 -14.86 -8.12
CA GLU A 65 13.67 -13.66 -8.59
C GLU A 65 12.88 -12.98 -7.45
N ASP A 66 12.48 -11.73 -7.66
CA ASP A 66 11.63 -11.02 -6.69
C ASP A 66 10.16 -11.42 -6.88
N ARG A 67 9.48 -11.70 -5.76
CA ARG A 67 8.08 -12.09 -5.73
C ARG A 67 7.27 -11.07 -4.96
N GLU A 68 6.40 -10.39 -5.71
CA GLU A 68 5.45 -9.44 -5.16
C GLU A 68 4.23 -10.17 -4.60
N TYR A 69 3.76 -9.75 -3.43
CA TYR A 69 2.52 -10.23 -2.82
C TYR A 69 1.79 -9.10 -2.11
N TRP A 70 0.46 -9.20 -2.07
CA TRP A 70 -0.41 -8.20 -1.45
C TRP A 70 -1.09 -8.79 -0.22
N ILE A 71 -1.24 -7.99 0.83
CA ILE A 71 -1.82 -8.43 2.10
C ILE A 71 -3.06 -7.61 2.41
N SER A 72 -4.15 -8.29 2.76
CA SER A 72 -5.31 -7.70 3.44
C SER A 72 -5.38 -8.26 4.86
N LEU A 73 -5.42 -7.35 5.83
CA LEU A 73 -5.57 -7.70 7.24
C LEU A 73 -7.05 -7.58 7.64
N PRO A 74 -7.55 -8.47 8.51
CA PRO A 74 -8.90 -8.35 9.03
C PRO A 74 -9.05 -7.11 9.92
N ASP A 75 -10.27 -6.60 10.06
CA ASP A 75 -10.55 -5.35 10.79
C ASP A 75 -10.09 -5.42 12.25
N SER A 76 -10.17 -6.60 12.86
CA SER A 76 -9.75 -6.77 14.25
C SER A 76 -8.23 -6.85 14.45
N TYR A 77 -7.42 -6.88 13.37
CA TYR A 77 -5.97 -7.14 13.47
C TYR A 77 -5.23 -6.10 14.31
N ASN A 78 -5.65 -4.84 14.31
CA ASN A 78 -5.04 -3.79 15.14
C ASN A 78 -5.82 -3.51 16.44
N ASN A 79 -6.94 -4.21 16.66
CA ASN A 79 -7.74 -4.08 17.86
C ASN A 79 -7.21 -4.99 18.97
N LYS A 80 -6.60 -4.38 20.00
CA LYS A 80 -6.03 -5.11 21.15
C LYS A 80 -7.09 -5.86 21.98
N GLU A 81 -8.31 -5.36 21.99
CA GLU A 81 -9.45 -5.95 22.69
C GLU A 81 -10.08 -7.11 21.91
N SER A 82 -9.67 -7.34 20.66
CA SER A 82 -10.15 -8.47 19.86
C SER A 82 -9.85 -9.80 20.56
N SER A 83 -10.83 -10.71 20.51
CA SER A 83 -10.64 -12.10 20.92
C SER A 83 -9.72 -12.86 19.95
N TYR A 84 -9.60 -12.40 18.70
CA TYR A 84 -8.64 -12.95 17.75
C TYR A 84 -7.21 -12.57 18.16
N LYS A 85 -6.43 -13.57 18.59
CA LYS A 85 -5.01 -13.40 18.93
C LYS A 85 -4.08 -13.72 17.77
N ARG A 86 -4.50 -14.63 16.89
CA ARG A 86 -3.79 -15.09 15.68
C ARG A 86 -4.84 -15.42 14.60
N TYR A 87 -4.44 -15.35 13.34
CA TYR A 87 -5.34 -15.45 12.18
C TYR A 87 -4.86 -16.52 11.19
N PRO A 88 -5.76 -17.34 10.63
CA PRO A 88 -5.41 -18.20 9.50
C PRO A 88 -4.91 -17.39 8.30
N LEU A 89 -4.12 -18.06 7.45
CA LEU A 89 -3.69 -17.51 6.17
C LEU A 89 -4.55 -18.05 5.03
N LEU A 90 -5.05 -17.15 4.19
CA LEU A 90 -5.59 -17.48 2.88
C LEU A 90 -4.59 -17.02 1.81
N ILE A 91 -3.83 -17.98 1.27
CA ILE A 91 -2.87 -17.76 0.19
C ILE A 91 -3.62 -17.84 -1.14
N VAL A 92 -3.60 -16.75 -1.90
CA VAL A 92 -4.35 -16.56 -3.15
C VAL A 92 -3.38 -16.49 -4.31
N LEU A 93 -3.45 -17.49 -5.19
CA LEU A 93 -2.76 -17.49 -6.49
C LEU A 93 -3.44 -16.50 -7.45
N ASP A 94 -2.72 -16.05 -8.49
CA ASP A 94 -3.20 -15.02 -9.43
C ASP A 94 -3.65 -13.72 -8.74
N GLY A 95 -2.81 -13.18 -7.85
CA GLY A 95 -3.17 -12.08 -6.96
C GLY A 95 -3.66 -10.81 -7.64
N ASN A 96 -3.12 -10.47 -8.82
CA ASN A 96 -3.59 -9.35 -9.64
C ASN A 96 -5.06 -9.46 -10.04
N LEU A 97 -5.56 -10.69 -10.21
CA LEU A 97 -6.94 -10.96 -10.63
C LEU A 97 -7.87 -11.15 -9.43
N HIS A 98 -7.39 -11.82 -8.38
CA HIS A 98 -8.26 -12.33 -7.32
C HIS A 98 -8.19 -11.55 -6.00
N PHE A 99 -7.17 -10.72 -5.76
CA PHE A 99 -7.00 -10.06 -4.47
C PHE A 99 -8.21 -9.22 -4.04
N LYS A 100 -8.63 -8.26 -4.86
CA LYS A 100 -9.73 -7.33 -4.51
C LYS A 100 -11.04 -8.05 -4.20
N PRO A 101 -11.56 -8.94 -5.09
CA PRO A 101 -12.82 -9.62 -4.80
C PRO A 101 -12.71 -10.57 -3.60
N ILE A 102 -11.59 -11.30 -3.44
CA ILE A 102 -11.43 -12.23 -2.32
C ILE A 102 -11.27 -11.49 -1.00
N ALA A 103 -10.44 -10.44 -0.93
CA ALA A 103 -10.24 -9.65 0.28
C ALA A 103 -11.56 -9.02 0.76
N GLY A 104 -12.33 -8.43 -0.15
CA GLY A 104 -13.65 -7.88 0.18
C GLY A 104 -14.64 -8.94 0.65
N MET A 105 -14.65 -10.12 0.01
CA MET A 105 -15.52 -11.24 0.41
C MET A 105 -15.14 -11.77 1.79
N VAL A 106 -13.84 -11.97 2.04
CA VAL A 106 -13.34 -12.43 3.34
C VAL A 106 -13.73 -11.43 4.43
N ASN A 107 -13.44 -10.15 4.22
CA ASN A 107 -13.83 -9.09 5.16
C ASN A 107 -15.34 -9.13 5.43
N TYR A 108 -16.18 -9.16 4.40
CA TYR A 108 -17.63 -9.21 4.57
C TYR A 108 -18.11 -10.45 5.33
N MET A 109 -17.61 -11.64 4.98
CA MET A 109 -18.08 -12.91 5.55
C MET A 109 -17.57 -13.16 6.97
N SER A 110 -16.40 -12.62 7.32
CA SER A 110 -15.83 -12.72 8.67
C SER A 110 -16.22 -11.57 9.59
N SER A 111 -16.73 -10.47 9.05
CA SER A 111 -16.97 -9.22 9.77
C SER A 111 -17.85 -9.41 11.01
N ASP A 112 -17.35 -8.88 12.12
CA ASP A 112 -18.11 -8.65 13.34
C ASP A 112 -19.11 -7.49 13.18
N VAL A 113 -18.71 -6.44 12.45
CA VAL A 113 -19.53 -5.24 12.18
C VAL A 113 -20.83 -5.63 11.47
N TYR A 114 -20.75 -6.53 10.50
CA TYR A 114 -21.93 -7.03 9.77
C TYR A 114 -22.59 -8.24 10.44
N ARG A 115 -22.06 -8.72 11.58
CA ARG A 115 -22.52 -9.93 12.28
C ARG A 115 -22.63 -11.15 11.36
N SER A 116 -21.73 -11.24 10.38
CA SER A 116 -21.75 -12.31 9.38
C SER A 116 -21.30 -13.62 10.01
N TRP A 117 -20.12 -13.61 10.63
CA TRP A 117 -19.45 -14.74 11.29
C TRP A 117 -19.57 -16.08 10.54
N LYS A 118 -19.56 -16.04 9.20
CA LYS A 118 -19.71 -17.25 8.36
C LYS A 118 -18.42 -18.01 8.20
N ILE A 119 -17.31 -17.28 8.26
CA ILE A 119 -15.94 -17.78 8.24
C ILE A 119 -15.13 -17.04 9.31
N PRO A 120 -14.00 -17.59 9.79
CA PRO A 120 -13.11 -16.84 10.68
C PRO A 120 -12.49 -15.64 9.96
N GLU A 121 -12.07 -14.63 10.72
CA GLU A 121 -11.19 -13.59 10.18
C GLU A 121 -9.85 -14.20 9.76
N MET A 122 -9.35 -13.80 8.59
CA MET A 122 -8.14 -14.36 7.99
C MET A 122 -7.27 -13.25 7.42
N ILE A 123 -5.96 -13.49 7.38
CA ILE A 123 -5.03 -12.66 6.62
C ILE A 123 -5.04 -13.19 5.19
N VAL A 124 -5.41 -12.35 4.23
CA VAL A 124 -5.41 -12.70 2.81
C VAL A 124 -4.07 -12.29 2.21
N VAL A 125 -3.35 -13.25 1.65
CA VAL A 125 -2.04 -13.04 1.02
C VAL A 125 -2.12 -13.44 -0.44
N ALA A 126 -2.09 -12.47 -1.35
CA ALA A 126 -2.25 -12.70 -2.78
C ALA A 126 -0.94 -12.52 -3.54
N ILE A 127 -0.49 -13.59 -4.20
CA ILE A 127 0.82 -13.65 -4.84
C ILE A 127 0.70 -13.26 -6.30
N GLN A 128 1.55 -12.34 -6.74
CA GLN A 128 1.60 -11.91 -8.13
C GLN A 128 2.37 -12.92 -8.98
N ASN A 129 1.89 -13.12 -10.21
CA ASN A 129 2.60 -13.97 -11.16
C ASN A 129 3.78 -13.23 -11.78
N VAL A 130 4.89 -13.94 -11.92
CA VAL A 130 5.98 -13.59 -12.84
C VAL A 130 5.87 -14.47 -14.09
N ASP A 131 5.89 -15.79 -13.89
CA ASP A 131 5.63 -16.77 -14.95
C ASP A 131 4.63 -17.83 -14.51
N ARG A 132 3.35 -17.53 -14.78
CA ARG A 132 2.23 -18.39 -14.40
C ARG A 132 2.31 -19.80 -14.99
N ARG A 133 2.85 -19.97 -16.20
CA ARG A 133 2.88 -21.29 -16.86
C ARG A 133 3.97 -22.15 -16.24
N ARG A 134 5.16 -21.59 -16.01
CA ARG A 134 6.23 -22.27 -15.27
C ARG A 134 5.77 -22.64 -13.87
N ASP A 135 5.27 -21.66 -13.12
CA ASP A 135 5.02 -21.79 -11.68
C ASP A 135 3.82 -22.69 -11.35
N TYR A 136 2.78 -22.73 -12.19
CA TYR A 136 1.53 -23.43 -11.86
C TYR A 136 1.36 -24.77 -12.59
N THR A 137 2.40 -25.26 -13.26
CA THR A 137 2.40 -26.60 -13.86
C THR A 137 3.37 -27.50 -13.11
N PRO A 138 2.89 -28.62 -12.53
CA PRO A 138 3.74 -29.57 -11.82
C PRO A 138 4.83 -30.16 -12.69
N ASP A 139 4.45 -30.63 -13.88
CA ASP A 139 5.32 -31.34 -14.80
C ASP A 139 5.56 -30.56 -16.09
N LYS A 140 6.68 -30.87 -16.73
CA LYS A 140 6.97 -30.34 -18.06
C LYS A 140 6.05 -30.99 -19.09
N ILE A 141 5.29 -30.16 -19.78
CA ILE A 141 4.40 -30.61 -20.85
C ILE A 141 5.24 -31.17 -22.00
N MET A 142 4.90 -32.39 -22.43
CA MET A 142 5.46 -33.03 -23.61
C MET A 142 4.87 -32.40 -24.87
N THR A 143 5.65 -31.58 -25.56
CA THR A 143 5.24 -30.95 -26.81
C THR A 143 6.47 -30.63 -27.66
N VAL A 144 6.28 -30.54 -28.98
CA VAL A 144 7.33 -30.10 -29.92
C VAL A 144 7.62 -28.60 -29.83
N ARG A 145 6.75 -27.84 -29.16
CA ARG A 145 6.95 -26.40 -28.94
C ARG A 145 7.83 -26.15 -27.73
N GLU A 146 8.73 -25.19 -27.84
CA GLU A 146 9.50 -24.72 -26.69
C GLU A 146 8.54 -24.23 -25.60
N ASN A 147 8.81 -24.66 -24.37
CA ASN A 147 8.04 -24.27 -23.20
C ASN A 147 8.90 -24.38 -21.93
N ASN A 148 8.46 -23.66 -20.90
CA ASN A 148 9.10 -23.58 -19.59
C ASN A 148 8.21 -24.12 -18.45
N THR A 149 7.28 -25.00 -18.77
CA THR A 149 6.40 -25.65 -17.77
C THR A 149 7.17 -26.62 -16.87
N GLY A 150 6.57 -27.04 -15.75
CA GLY A 150 7.15 -27.98 -14.80
C GLY A 150 7.87 -27.34 -13.60
N GLY A 151 7.55 -26.08 -13.27
CA GLY A 151 8.12 -25.35 -12.15
C GLY A 151 7.29 -25.45 -10.86
N GLY A 152 6.17 -26.18 -10.87
CA GLY A 152 5.21 -26.25 -9.75
C GLY A 152 5.83 -26.59 -8.42
N ASP A 153 6.69 -27.60 -8.37
CA ASP A 153 7.33 -28.03 -7.12
C ASP A 153 8.28 -26.97 -6.55
N ARG A 154 9.02 -26.26 -7.40
CA ARG A 154 9.88 -25.15 -6.95
C ARG A 154 9.04 -23.99 -6.44
N PHE A 155 7.93 -23.69 -7.10
CA PHE A 155 7.03 -22.64 -6.65
C PHE A 155 6.37 -22.98 -5.31
N LEU A 156 5.93 -24.23 -5.11
CA LEU A 156 5.42 -24.68 -3.80
C LEU A 156 6.50 -24.62 -2.71
N SER A 157 7.75 -24.96 -3.03
CA SER A 157 8.87 -24.82 -2.08
C SER A 157 9.09 -23.35 -1.69
N PHE A 158 8.99 -22.41 -2.63
CA PHE A 158 8.98 -20.97 -2.30
C PHE A 158 7.83 -20.60 -1.34
N LEU A 159 6.63 -21.14 -1.54
CA LEU A 159 5.53 -20.88 -0.62
C LEU A 159 5.82 -21.38 0.79
N GLU A 160 6.32 -22.61 0.90
CA GLU A 160 6.51 -23.32 2.16
C GLU A 160 7.76 -22.87 2.92
N ASP A 161 8.89 -22.72 2.24
CA ASP A 161 10.21 -22.52 2.84
C ASP A 161 10.63 -21.05 2.93
N GLU A 162 10.00 -20.16 2.14
CA GLU A 162 10.37 -18.74 2.09
C GLU A 162 9.20 -17.82 2.47
N LEU A 163 8.08 -17.86 1.74
CA LEU A 163 6.98 -16.92 1.94
C LEU A 163 6.24 -17.15 3.26
N VAL A 164 5.90 -18.40 3.59
CA VAL A 164 5.20 -18.72 4.84
C VAL A 164 6.01 -18.33 6.08
N PRO A 165 7.31 -18.67 6.19
CA PRO A 165 8.14 -18.23 7.30
C PRO A 165 8.23 -16.71 7.43
N GLU A 166 8.37 -15.99 6.32
CA GLU A 166 8.38 -14.51 6.30
C GLU A 166 7.08 -13.94 6.89
N LEU A 167 5.93 -14.50 6.46
CA LEU A 167 4.62 -14.08 6.97
C LEU A 167 4.44 -14.41 8.45
N ASP A 168 4.90 -15.57 8.91
CA ASP A 168 4.81 -15.98 10.31
C ASP A 168 5.70 -15.12 11.23
N GLN A 169 6.81 -14.59 10.71
CA GLN A 169 7.67 -13.67 11.44
C GLN A 169 7.03 -12.27 11.56
N GLN A 170 6.42 -11.79 10.50
CA GLN A 170 5.87 -10.43 10.44
C GLN A 170 4.44 -10.32 10.99
N TYR A 171 3.65 -11.38 10.92
CA TYR A 171 2.22 -11.36 11.23
C TYR A 171 1.81 -12.41 12.26
N ARG A 172 0.69 -12.15 12.93
CA ARG A 172 0.10 -13.07 13.92
C ARG A 172 -0.68 -14.18 13.22
N THR A 173 0.01 -15.16 12.66
CA THR A 173 -0.58 -16.24 11.84
C THR A 173 -0.89 -17.50 12.66
N THR A 174 -1.88 -18.31 12.28
CA THR A 174 -2.06 -19.69 12.80
C THR A 174 -1.45 -20.70 11.84
N PRO A 175 -1.18 -21.95 12.26
CA PRO A 175 -0.74 -23.00 11.34
C PRO A 175 -1.82 -23.45 10.34
N TYR A 176 -3.08 -23.01 10.51
CA TYR A 176 -4.15 -23.33 9.56
C TYR A 176 -4.03 -22.41 8.34
N ARG A 177 -3.78 -23.02 7.18
CA ARG A 177 -3.51 -22.30 5.93
C ARG A 177 -4.41 -22.86 4.83
N ILE A 178 -4.84 -21.96 3.94
CA ILE A 178 -5.68 -22.29 2.79
C ILE A 178 -4.93 -21.82 1.55
N LEU A 179 -4.80 -22.69 0.55
CA LEU A 179 -4.30 -22.34 -0.77
C LEU A 179 -5.47 -22.27 -1.76
N PHE A 180 -5.68 -21.10 -2.35
CA PHE A 180 -6.68 -20.85 -3.37
C PHE A 180 -6.03 -20.67 -4.74
N GLY A 181 -6.55 -21.34 -5.76
CA GLY A 181 -6.16 -21.12 -7.15
C GLY A 181 -7.25 -21.47 -8.15
N HIS A 182 -7.28 -20.76 -9.28
CA HIS A 182 -8.23 -20.96 -10.37
C HIS A 182 -7.51 -21.38 -11.66
N SER A 183 -8.12 -22.24 -12.48
CA SER A 183 -7.50 -22.76 -13.72
C SER A 183 -6.14 -23.43 -13.41
N LEU A 184 -5.00 -22.98 -13.99
CA LEU A 184 -3.68 -23.52 -13.61
C LEU A 184 -3.36 -23.35 -12.12
N GLY A 185 -3.84 -22.28 -11.46
CA GLY A 185 -3.69 -22.17 -10.01
C GLY A 185 -4.42 -23.31 -9.27
N GLY A 186 -5.55 -23.77 -9.80
CA GLY A 186 -6.27 -24.93 -9.27
C GLY A 186 -5.56 -26.26 -9.56
N LEU A 187 -4.86 -26.35 -10.70
CA LEU A 187 -3.96 -27.46 -10.99
C LEU A 187 -2.84 -27.53 -9.95
N LEU A 188 -2.17 -26.41 -9.68
CA LEU A 188 -1.13 -26.33 -8.65
C LEU A 188 -1.66 -26.64 -7.24
N ALA A 189 -2.81 -26.09 -6.87
CA ALA A 189 -3.43 -26.34 -5.56
C ALA A 189 -3.80 -27.83 -5.38
N THR A 190 -4.37 -28.46 -6.43
CA THR A 190 -4.66 -29.90 -6.42
C THR A 190 -3.36 -30.72 -6.32
N HIS A 191 -2.31 -30.32 -7.03
CA HIS A 191 -1.00 -30.98 -6.95
C HIS A 191 -0.39 -30.89 -5.56
N ALA A 192 -0.46 -29.71 -4.91
CA ALA A 192 0.00 -29.53 -3.53
C ALA A 192 -0.74 -30.48 -2.57
N TYR A 193 -2.07 -30.55 -2.68
CA TYR A 193 -2.90 -31.46 -1.88
C TYR A 193 -2.52 -32.94 -2.09
N MET A 194 -2.27 -33.35 -3.34
CA MET A 194 -1.89 -34.73 -3.66
C MET A 194 -0.50 -35.11 -3.16
N LYS A 195 0.39 -34.13 -2.93
CA LYS A 195 1.75 -34.34 -2.41
C LYS A 195 1.82 -34.39 -0.89
N GLU A 196 0.81 -33.87 -0.20
CA GLU A 196 0.74 -33.96 1.25
C GLU A 196 0.59 -35.44 1.64
N LYS A 197 1.59 -35.98 2.36
CA LYS A 197 1.50 -37.35 2.88
C LYS A 197 0.38 -37.38 3.92
N THR A 198 -0.63 -38.20 3.65
CA THR A 198 -1.67 -38.55 4.62
C THR A 198 -1.09 -39.35 5.79
#